data_AF-A0A2V6Q400-F1
#
_entry.id   AF-A0A2V6Q400-F1
#
_cell.length_a   1.000
_cell.length_b   1.000
_cell.length_c   1.000
_cell.angle_alpha   90.00
_cell.angle_beta   90.00
_cell.angle_gamma   90.00
#
_symmetry.space_group_name_H-M   'P 1'
#
loop_
_entity.id
_entity.type
_entity.pdbx_description
1 polymer ?
#
loop_
_entity_poly.entity_id
_entity_poly.type
_entity_poly.pdbx_seq_one_letter_code
_entity_poly.pdbx_strand_id
1 'polypeptide(L)'
;MRRALAIALVAVALTGCASRLAAAGAAAPTDDAAIVHVLSRLAFGPRPGDVERVKAIGLSAWIERQLDPARIDDHAAMQTISVLPTLTMTTAQLQREYPRPDPRQKSADPQMAPRELFQPAPEKRPIRIVAELQAARIMLAVESERQLQE
;
A
#
# COMPACT_ATOMS: atom_id res chain seq x y z
N MET A 1 12.05 49.84 61.76
CA MET A 1 12.02 50.09 60.30
C MET A 1 13.22 49.42 59.65
N ARG A 2 13.04 48.83 58.44
CA ARG A 2 14.07 48.32 57.51
C ARG A 2 14.66 46.95 57.94
N ARG A 3 14.13 45.76 57.59
CA ARG A 3 13.76 45.21 56.27
C ARG A 3 14.76 45.55 55.17
N ALA A 4 15.72 44.64 54.95
CA ALA A 4 16.37 44.29 53.68
C ALA A 4 17.85 43.96 53.91
N LEU A 5 18.22 42.67 53.89
CA LEU A 5 19.40 42.24 53.13
C LEU A 5 19.40 40.71 52.96
N ALA A 6 19.56 40.32 51.69
CA ALA A 6 20.01 39.01 51.18
C ALA A 6 19.12 37.81 51.53
N ILE A 7 18.23 37.28 50.68
CA ILE A 7 18.34 36.98 49.24
C ILE A 7 19.69 36.36 48.87
N ALA A 8 19.95 35.19 49.41
CA ALA A 8 20.87 34.20 48.85
C ALA A 8 20.49 32.84 49.47
N LEU A 9 20.45 31.77 48.65
CA LEU A 9 19.94 30.42 48.98
C LEU A 9 18.42 30.44 49.24
N VAL A 10 17.52 29.93 48.40
CA VAL A 10 17.51 28.62 47.75
C VAL A 10 16.59 28.77 46.53
N ALA A 11 17.17 28.97 45.36
CA ALA A 11 16.45 28.98 44.08
C ALA A 11 17.01 27.88 43.17
N VAL A 12 17.04 26.65 43.67
CA VAL A 12 17.34 25.45 42.87
C VAL A 12 16.50 24.30 43.43
N ALA A 13 15.20 24.29 43.11
CA ALA A 13 14.34 23.16 43.45
C ALA A 13 13.20 22.96 42.42
N LEU A 14 13.44 23.28 41.15
CA LEU A 14 12.44 23.10 40.08
C LEU A 14 12.99 22.46 38.78
N THR A 15 14.24 22.00 38.75
CA THR A 15 14.89 21.53 37.50
C THR A 15 15.16 20.03 37.46
N GLY A 16 14.37 19.22 38.17
CA GLY A 16 14.74 17.84 38.51
C GLY A 16 13.91 16.70 37.93
N CYS A 17 12.91 16.92 37.06
CA CYS A 17 12.10 15.81 36.53
C CYS A 17 11.58 16.09 35.11
N ALA A 18 12.49 16.27 34.16
CA ALA A 18 12.15 16.26 32.74
C ALA A 18 13.23 15.49 31.97
N SER A 19 13.35 14.20 32.26
CA SER A 19 14.24 13.24 31.59
C SER A 19 13.73 11.86 31.96
N ARG A 20 13.26 10.96 31.10
CA ARG A 20 13.20 10.83 29.64
C ARG A 20 11.98 9.96 29.37
N LEU A 21 10.98 10.44 28.65
CA LEU A 21 10.13 9.55 27.85
C LEU A 21 10.82 9.36 26.49
N ALA A 22 12.07 8.93 26.51
CA ALA A 22 12.65 8.29 25.35
C ALA A 22 12.15 6.85 25.42
N ALA A 23 10.99 6.59 24.81
CA ALA A 23 10.74 5.28 24.24
C ALA A 23 11.81 5.09 23.17
N ALA A 24 13.02 4.73 23.60
CA ALA A 24 14.01 4.16 22.73
C ALA A 24 13.40 2.83 22.30
N GLY A 25 12.64 2.86 21.19
CA GLY A 25 12.42 1.67 20.40
C GLY A 25 13.79 1.04 20.26
N ALA A 26 13.96 -0.15 20.82
CA ALA A 26 15.19 -0.92 20.65
C ALA A 26 15.55 -0.82 19.17
N ALA A 27 16.77 -0.35 18.87
CA ALA A 27 17.22 -0.19 17.50
C ALA A 27 16.87 -1.48 16.76
N ALA A 28 15.95 -1.39 15.79
CA ALA A 28 15.45 -2.58 15.13
C ALA A 28 16.67 -3.34 14.59
N PRO A 29 16.76 -4.67 14.76
CA PRO A 29 17.86 -5.43 14.21
C PRO A 29 17.97 -5.10 12.72
N THR A 30 19.14 -4.62 12.31
CA THR A 30 19.42 -4.18 10.92
C THR A 30 20.18 -5.25 10.14
N ASP A 31 20.26 -6.46 10.68
CA ASP A 31 20.80 -7.58 9.92
C ASP A 31 19.87 -7.92 8.77
N ASP A 32 20.45 -8.47 7.71
CA ASP A 32 19.72 -8.75 6.46
C ASP A 32 18.56 -9.72 6.72
N ALA A 33 18.70 -10.61 7.70
CA ALA A 33 17.66 -11.55 8.11
C ALA A 33 16.42 -10.83 8.69
N ALA A 34 16.59 -9.84 9.57
CA ALA A 34 15.48 -9.05 10.09
C ALA A 34 14.82 -8.21 9.00
N ILE A 35 15.61 -7.61 8.10
CA ILE A 35 15.08 -6.82 6.98
C ILE A 35 14.26 -7.70 6.04
N VAL A 36 14.79 -8.86 5.64
CA VAL A 36 14.06 -9.84 4.83
C VAL A 36 12.78 -10.29 5.55
N HIS A 37 12.85 -10.59 6.85
CA HIS A 37 11.68 -10.99 7.62
C HIS A 37 10.59 -9.91 7.61
N VAL A 38 10.96 -8.65 7.85
CA VAL A 38 10.01 -7.54 7.83
C VAL A 38 9.42 -7.34 6.45
N LEU A 39 10.24 -7.35 5.39
CA LEU A 39 9.76 -7.24 4.02
C LEU A 39 8.81 -8.39 3.64
N SER A 40 9.04 -9.61 4.13
CA SER A 40 8.12 -10.73 3.92
C SER A 40 6.81 -10.64 4.72
N ARG A 41 6.75 -9.81 5.77
CA ARG A 41 5.56 -9.69 6.64
C ARG A 41 4.76 -8.42 6.41
N LEU A 42 5.42 -7.33 6.04
CA LEU A 42 4.83 -6.01 5.83
C LEU A 42 4.77 -5.61 4.36
N ALA A 43 5.45 -6.33 3.47
CA ALA A 43 5.42 -6.07 2.03
C ALA A 43 5.11 -7.37 1.28
N PHE A 44 5.15 -7.34 -0.05
CA PHE A 44 4.97 -8.53 -0.89
C PHE A 44 6.20 -9.46 -0.88
N GLY A 45 7.20 -9.18 -0.04
CA GLY A 45 8.51 -9.82 -0.03
C GLY A 45 9.62 -8.88 -0.51
N PRO A 46 10.90 -9.25 -0.28
CA PRO A 46 12.02 -8.43 -0.73
C PRO A 46 12.19 -8.49 -2.25
N ARG A 47 12.16 -7.33 -2.91
CA ARG A 47 12.52 -7.19 -4.32
C ARG A 47 14.04 -7.06 -4.48
N PRO A 48 14.60 -7.27 -5.68
CA PRO A 48 16.00 -6.96 -5.95
C PRO A 48 16.34 -5.52 -5.54
N GLY A 49 17.33 -5.36 -4.65
CA GLY A 49 17.77 -4.07 -4.13
C GLY A 49 16.98 -3.53 -2.92
N ASP A 50 15.90 -4.18 -2.47
CA ASP A 50 15.13 -3.69 -1.32
C ASP A 50 15.91 -3.79 -0.01
N VAL A 51 16.67 -4.86 0.18
CA VAL A 51 17.47 -5.03 1.41
C VAL A 51 18.48 -3.90 1.52
N GLU A 52 19.19 -3.58 0.43
CA GLU A 52 20.16 -2.50 0.36
C GLU A 52 19.50 -1.13 0.56
N ARG A 53 18.33 -0.89 -0.04
CA ARG A 53 17.55 0.35 0.15
C ARG A 53 17.13 0.52 1.61
N VAL A 54 16.59 -0.52 2.23
CA VAL A 54 16.17 -0.50 3.64
C VAL A 54 17.37 -0.31 4.57
N LYS A 55 18.52 -0.92 4.26
CA LYS A 55 19.78 -0.68 5.01
C LYS A 55 20.24 0.76 4.92
N ALA A 56 20.12 1.39 3.75
CA ALA A 56 20.55 2.76 3.53
C ALA A 56 19.74 3.78 4.35
N ILE A 57 18.43 3.56 4.52
CA ILE A 57 17.54 4.48 5.27
C ILE A 57 17.29 4.06 6.71
N GLY A 58 17.51 2.78 7.03
CA GLY A 58 17.19 2.15 8.31
C GLY A 58 15.79 1.54 8.33
N LEU A 59 15.67 0.34 8.92
CA LEU A 59 14.43 -0.44 8.98
C LEU A 59 13.26 0.33 9.62
N SER A 60 13.49 0.99 10.76
CA SER A 60 12.45 1.79 11.42
C SER A 60 11.97 2.96 10.55
N ALA A 61 12.88 3.67 9.87
CA ALA A 61 12.52 4.77 9.00
C ALA A 61 11.76 4.29 7.75
N TRP A 62 12.10 3.11 7.23
CA TRP A 62 11.33 2.47 6.17
C TRP A 62 9.90 2.16 6.62
N ILE A 63 9.71 1.56 7.80
CA ILE A 63 8.37 1.25 8.34
C ILE A 63 7.55 2.53 8.52
N GLU A 64 8.11 3.56 9.14
CA GLU A 64 7.44 4.86 9.33
C GLU A 64 7.01 5.48 7.99
N ARG A 65 7.88 5.41 6.97
CA ARG A 65 7.53 5.87 5.61
C ARG A 65 6.35 5.09 5.03
N GLN A 66 6.29 3.77 5.22
CA GLN A 66 5.19 2.94 4.72
C GLN A 66 3.84 3.23 5.41
N LEU A 67 3.85 3.76 6.63
CA LEU A 67 2.64 4.15 7.36
C LEU A 67 2.05 5.48 6.87
N ASP A 68 2.81 6.29 6.12
CA ASP A 68 2.35 7.53 5.48
C ASP A 68 2.58 7.49 3.95
N PRO A 69 1.77 6.70 3.22
CA PRO A 69 2.00 6.44 1.79
C PRO A 69 1.80 7.67 0.92
N ALA A 70 1.09 8.71 1.39
CA ALA A 70 0.93 9.96 0.66
C ALA A 70 2.28 10.68 0.42
N ARG A 71 3.30 10.38 1.23
CA ARG A 71 4.66 10.92 1.10
C ARG A 71 5.54 10.13 0.13
N ILE A 72 5.06 9.00 -0.37
CA ILE A 72 5.79 8.14 -1.30
C ILE A 72 5.30 8.47 -2.71
N ASP A 73 6.19 8.96 -3.56
CA ASP A 73 5.88 9.10 -4.99
C ASP A 73 5.79 7.70 -5.62
N ASP A 74 4.66 7.43 -6.26
CA ASP A 74 4.35 6.14 -6.87
C ASP A 74 3.89 6.30 -8.33
N HIS A 75 4.21 7.44 -8.94
CA HIS A 75 3.78 7.77 -10.29
C HIS A 75 4.27 6.73 -11.32
N ALA A 76 5.48 6.21 -11.17
CA ALA A 76 6.03 5.18 -12.07
C ALA A 76 5.20 3.89 -12.04
N ALA A 77 4.79 3.41 -10.86
CA ALA A 77 3.97 2.22 -10.72
C ALA A 77 2.56 2.43 -11.31
N MET A 78 1.98 3.62 -11.10
CA MET A 78 0.70 4.02 -11.71
C MET A 78 0.79 4.06 -13.24
N GLN A 79 1.90 4.53 -13.80
CA GLN A 79 2.14 4.49 -15.24
C GLN A 79 2.23 3.05 -15.76
N THR A 80 2.89 2.15 -15.03
CA THR A 80 2.99 0.74 -15.42
C THR A 80 1.62 0.07 -15.54
N ILE A 81 0.72 0.26 -14.57
CA ILE A 81 -0.61 -0.36 -14.62
C ILE A 81 -1.59 0.34 -15.57
N SER A 82 -1.29 1.55 -16.05
CA SER A 82 -2.15 2.30 -16.97
C SER A 82 -2.38 1.61 -18.31
N VAL A 83 -1.52 0.63 -18.65
CA VAL A 83 -1.67 -0.23 -19.83
C VAL A 83 -2.87 -1.19 -19.73
N LEU A 84 -3.45 -1.35 -18.54
CA LEU A 84 -4.61 -2.19 -18.27
C LEU A 84 -5.90 -1.38 -18.41
N PRO A 85 -6.67 -1.52 -19.51
CA PRO A 85 -7.76 -0.61 -19.82
C PRO A 85 -8.85 -0.56 -18.75
N THR A 86 -9.17 -1.70 -18.14
CA THR A 86 -10.27 -1.79 -17.16
C THR A 86 -10.02 -0.97 -15.90
N LEU A 87 -8.76 -0.66 -15.56
CA LEU A 87 -8.42 0.15 -14.38
C LEU A 87 -8.63 1.65 -14.59
N THR A 88 -8.60 2.10 -15.85
CA THR A 88 -8.80 3.51 -16.21
C THR A 88 -10.27 3.85 -16.45
N MET A 89 -11.14 2.84 -16.48
CA MET A 89 -12.55 2.98 -16.75
C MET A 89 -13.36 3.33 -15.50
N THR A 90 -14.38 4.15 -15.68
CA THR A 90 -15.42 4.34 -14.67
C THR A 90 -16.28 3.08 -14.53
N THR A 91 -16.94 2.93 -13.38
CA THR A 91 -17.89 1.82 -13.14
C THR A 91 -18.98 1.74 -14.22
N ALA A 92 -19.45 2.89 -14.72
CA ALA A 92 -20.47 2.94 -15.77
C ALA A 92 -19.94 2.42 -17.12
N GLN A 93 -18.68 2.70 -17.46
CA GLN A 93 -18.03 2.16 -18.66
C GLN A 93 -17.83 0.65 -18.52
N LEU A 94 -17.34 0.18 -17.37
CA LEU A 94 -17.17 -1.24 -17.09
C LEU A 94 -18.47 -2.03 -17.28
N GLN A 95 -19.59 -1.54 -16.76
CA GLN A 95 -20.89 -2.21 -16.90
C GLN A 95 -21.36 -2.28 -18.36
N ARG A 96 -21.06 -1.25 -19.16
CA ARG A 96 -21.47 -1.15 -20.56
C ARG A 96 -20.60 -2.03 -21.47
N GLU A 97 -19.29 -2.01 -21.26
CA GLU A 97 -18.32 -2.70 -22.11
C GLU A 97 -18.15 -4.18 -21.73
N TYR A 98 -18.37 -4.51 -20.45
CA TYR A 98 -18.28 -5.86 -19.89
C TYR A 98 -19.60 -6.28 -19.23
N PRO A 99 -20.67 -6.49 -20.01
CA PRO A 99 -21.99 -6.80 -19.46
C PRO A 99 -21.99 -8.14 -18.72
N ARG A 100 -22.65 -8.18 -17.56
CA ARG A 100 -22.90 -9.44 -16.86
C ARG A 100 -23.98 -10.23 -17.61
N PRO A 101 -23.77 -11.53 -17.87
CA PRO A 101 -24.79 -12.34 -18.53
C PRO A 101 -26.03 -12.45 -17.63
N ASP A 102 -27.20 -12.08 -18.16
CA ASP A 102 -28.48 -12.24 -17.46
C ASP A 102 -28.87 -13.72 -17.44
N PRO A 103 -29.01 -14.36 -16.27
CA PRO A 103 -29.46 -15.75 -16.17
C PRO A 103 -30.84 -15.99 -16.83
N ARG A 104 -31.70 -14.96 -16.90
CA ARG A 104 -33.06 -15.06 -17.45
C ARG A 104 -33.08 -15.12 -18.98
N GLN A 105 -32.06 -14.59 -19.65
CA GLN A 105 -31.93 -14.69 -21.10
C GLN A 105 -31.54 -16.11 -21.55
N LYS A 106 -30.94 -16.91 -20.67
CA LYS A 106 -30.55 -18.29 -20.98
C LYS A 106 -31.73 -19.27 -21.10
N SER A 107 -32.90 -18.90 -20.58
CA SER A 107 -34.08 -19.77 -20.47
C SER A 107 -35.21 -19.41 -21.44
N ALA A 108 -35.04 -18.39 -22.29
CA ALA A 108 -36.12 -17.84 -23.10
C ALA A 108 -36.39 -18.60 -24.42
N ASP A 109 -35.48 -19.45 -24.91
CA ASP A 109 -35.69 -20.15 -26.19
C ASP A 109 -35.15 -21.60 -26.20
N PRO A 110 -36.04 -22.61 -26.09
CA PRO A 110 -35.67 -24.03 -26.17
C PRO A 110 -35.27 -24.50 -27.58
N GLN A 111 -35.48 -23.71 -28.64
CA GLN A 111 -35.30 -24.14 -30.05
C GLN A 111 -34.11 -23.47 -30.77
N MET A 112 -33.40 -22.53 -30.12
CA MET A 112 -32.25 -21.86 -30.73
C MET A 112 -30.95 -22.69 -30.57
N ALA A 113 -30.27 -22.96 -31.68
CA ALA A 113 -29.01 -23.69 -31.77
C ALA A 113 -27.88 -23.10 -30.88
N PRO A 114 -26.88 -23.92 -30.47
CA PRO A 114 -26.29 -23.88 -29.14
C PRO A 114 -25.34 -22.72 -28.85
N ARG A 115 -25.53 -22.06 -27.70
CA ARG A 115 -24.51 -21.37 -26.88
C ARG A 115 -23.76 -20.17 -27.49
N GLU A 116 -23.63 -20.04 -28.81
CA GLU A 116 -22.71 -19.09 -29.46
C GLU A 116 -23.31 -17.68 -29.64
N LEU A 117 -24.64 -17.52 -29.72
CA LEU A 117 -25.26 -16.21 -30.00
C LEU A 117 -25.26 -15.20 -28.82
N PHE A 118 -25.20 -15.67 -27.57
CA PHE A 118 -25.30 -14.80 -26.37
C PHE A 118 -24.02 -14.77 -25.53
N GLN A 119 -22.94 -15.38 -26.01
CA GLN A 119 -21.66 -15.26 -25.33
C GLN A 119 -20.98 -13.96 -25.75
N PRO A 120 -20.74 -13.00 -24.84
CA PRO A 120 -19.88 -11.89 -25.17
C PRO A 120 -18.52 -12.44 -25.63
N ALA A 121 -17.98 -11.80 -26.66
CA ALA A 121 -16.68 -12.13 -27.19
C ALA A 121 -15.64 -12.19 -26.03
N PRO A 122 -14.65 -13.10 -26.08
CA PRO A 122 -13.75 -13.37 -24.96
C PRO A 122 -13.17 -12.11 -24.30
N GLU A 123 -12.88 -11.09 -25.12
CA GLU A 123 -12.34 -9.80 -24.73
C GLU A 123 -13.30 -8.91 -23.93
N LYS A 124 -14.62 -9.11 -24.04
CA LYS A 124 -15.68 -8.33 -23.35
C LYS A 124 -16.29 -9.06 -22.15
N ARG A 125 -15.68 -10.17 -21.71
CA ARG A 125 -16.18 -10.94 -20.57
C ARG A 125 -15.86 -10.22 -19.26
N PRO A 126 -16.80 -10.17 -18.29
CA PRO A 126 -16.55 -9.57 -16.98
C PRO A 126 -15.33 -10.14 -16.24
N ILE A 127 -14.93 -11.38 -16.53
CA ILE A 127 -13.74 -12.00 -15.95
C ILE A 127 -12.45 -11.24 -16.30
N ARG A 128 -12.44 -10.48 -17.40
CA ARG A 128 -11.28 -9.66 -17.80
C ARG A 128 -10.98 -8.56 -16.79
N ILE A 129 -12.01 -7.96 -16.18
CA ILE A 129 -11.85 -6.94 -15.13
C ILE A 129 -11.05 -7.52 -13.95
N VAL A 130 -11.42 -8.74 -13.53
CA VAL A 130 -10.73 -9.41 -12.42
C VAL A 130 -9.32 -9.83 -12.82
N ALA A 131 -9.14 -10.36 -14.04
CA ALA A 131 -7.83 -10.77 -14.54
C ALA A 131 -6.84 -9.59 -14.64
N GLU A 132 -7.30 -8.44 -15.15
CA GLU A 132 -6.49 -7.23 -15.23
C GLU A 132 -6.20 -6.66 -13.84
N LEU A 133 -7.16 -6.67 -12.91
CA LEU A 133 -6.92 -6.29 -11.52
C LEU A 133 -5.85 -7.17 -10.84
N GLN A 134 -5.87 -8.47 -11.07
CA GLN A 134 -4.85 -9.40 -10.57
C GLN A 134 -3.49 -9.13 -11.20
N ALA A 135 -3.43 -8.89 -12.51
CA ALA A 135 -2.20 -8.51 -13.20
C ALA A 135 -1.64 -7.19 -12.65
N ALA A 136 -2.50 -6.21 -12.38
CA ALA A 136 -2.14 -4.93 -11.77
C ALA A 136 -1.47 -5.14 -10.42
N ARG A 137 -2.05 -6.00 -9.57
CA ARG A 137 -1.51 -6.28 -8.23
C ARG A 137 -0.09 -6.85 -8.31
N ILE A 138 0.17 -7.73 -9.27
CA ILE A 138 1.51 -8.32 -9.47
C ILE A 138 2.48 -7.24 -9.97
N MET A 139 2.05 -6.40 -10.91
CA MET A 139 2.88 -5.28 -11.40
C MET A 139 3.21 -4.29 -10.29
N LEU A 140 2.23 -3.92 -9.46
CA LEU A 140 2.40 -3.03 -8.32
C LEU A 140 3.30 -3.65 -7.25
N ALA A 141 3.20 -4.95 -6.99
CA ALA A 141 4.09 -5.62 -6.05
C ALA A 141 5.57 -5.49 -6.43
N VAL A 142 5.88 -5.37 -7.73
CA VAL A 142 7.24 -5.19 -8.25
C VAL A 142 7.62 -3.70 -8.29
N GLU A 143 6.74 -2.85 -8.81
CA GLU A 143 7.10 -1.45 -9.14
C GLU A 143 6.76 -0.44 -8.03
N SER A 144 5.72 -0.70 -7.23
CA SER A 144 5.22 0.28 -6.26
C SER A 144 6.14 0.42 -5.06
N GLU A 145 6.37 1.65 -4.62
CA GLU A 145 7.07 1.91 -3.36
C GLU A 145 6.13 1.92 -2.15
N ARG A 146 4.80 1.85 -2.36
CA ARG A 146 3.74 1.87 -1.34
C ARG A 146 3.31 0.46 -0.93
N GLN A 147 4.27 -0.35 -0.51
CA GLN A 147 4.11 -1.79 -0.26
C GLN A 147 3.00 -2.16 0.74
N LEU A 148 2.65 -1.29 1.70
CA LEU A 148 1.55 -1.54 2.65
C LEU A 148 0.15 -1.16 2.14
N GLN A 149 0.04 -0.27 1.16
CA GLN A 149 -1.25 0.25 0.71
C GLN A 149 -1.86 -0.55 -0.43
N GLU A 150 -1.04 -1.13 -1.29
CA GLU A 150 -1.49 -1.85 -2.48
C GLU A 150 -2.28 -3.11 -2.13
#